data_AF-A0A0M2PVB7-F1
#
_entry.id   AF-A0A0M2PVB7-F1
#
_cell.length_a   1.000
_cell.length_b   1.000
_cell.length_c   1.000
_cell.angle_alpha   90.00
_cell.angle_beta   90.00
_cell.angle_gamma   90.00
#
_symmetry.space_group_name_H-M   'P 1'
#
loop_
_entity.id
_entity.type
_entity.pdbx_description
1 polymer ?
#
loop_
_entity_poly.entity_id
_entity_poly.type
_entity_poly.pdbx_seq_one_letter_code
_entity_poly.pdbx_strand_id
1 'polypeptide(L)'
;MGQKEQSLTDKIQAQLSEQMMGLFESVMQERKVVHRSNPSLAQQSADSIIGSYSNGNAVISGTVGLIPGPMGMLAVLPEILKIMHNQISMVYDIGASYGKETVITKEVLLGVVIGATGTGAASLLVMKGSTILVKRATLSTFQRVIAQLSGRVTQQALKSAIGKWLPGVGAVAIAAWSYYMTRQIGKQAKEIFEKEISWEGNTTPSDDLEDNTTPSDNVLEDLDLSSSSGESENIEFLRVKAIINLIRADGVIEEEERIFFKNMLQNASLSKDEISQIRESLQSKSKLPVDFKVLAKHPDEVVSLMVDLVSVAKRDGNFHITEKMYIKQVGQALNLDAADVEEMMSVVV
;
A
#
# COMPACT_ATOMS: atom_id res chain seq x y z
N MET A 1 -8.11 -26.52 28.17
CA MET A 1 -8.33 -25.21 27.51
C MET A 1 -7.06 -24.85 26.76
N GLY A 2 -6.97 -25.20 25.47
CA GLY A 2 -5.84 -24.75 24.65
C GLY A 2 -6.03 -23.28 24.32
N GLN A 3 -5.12 -22.42 24.76
CA GLN A 3 -5.01 -21.09 24.19
C GLN A 3 -4.80 -21.28 22.68
N LYS A 4 -5.72 -20.78 21.85
CA LYS A 4 -5.46 -20.65 20.41
C LYS A 4 -4.22 -19.78 20.29
N GLU A 5 -3.11 -20.38 19.89
CA GLU A 5 -1.87 -19.67 19.63
C GLU A 5 -2.16 -18.63 18.54
N GLN A 6 -2.15 -17.34 18.90
CA GLN A 6 -2.34 -16.26 17.94
C GLN A 6 -1.30 -16.39 16.84
N SER A 7 -1.75 -16.30 15.57
CA SER A 7 -0.83 -16.34 14.45
C SER A 7 0.17 -15.19 14.56
N LEU A 8 1.38 -15.38 14.02
CA LEU A 8 2.40 -14.33 14.06
C LEU A 8 1.93 -13.03 13.39
N THR A 9 1.14 -13.16 12.33
CA THR A 9 0.46 -12.07 11.63
C THR A 9 -0.46 -11.28 12.58
N ASP A 10 -1.26 -11.98 13.39
CA ASP A 10 -2.17 -11.34 14.35
C ASP A 10 -1.37 -10.56 15.41
N LYS A 11 -0.23 -11.09 15.85
CA LYS A 11 0.65 -10.42 16.82
C LYS A 11 1.27 -9.14 16.23
N ILE A 12 1.78 -9.20 15.00
CA ILE A 12 2.33 -8.04 14.28
C ILE A 12 1.25 -6.99 14.09
N GLN A 13 0.07 -7.38 13.63
CA GLN A 13 -1.05 -6.46 13.43
C GLN A 13 -1.50 -5.80 14.73
N ALA A 14 -1.58 -6.57 15.84
CA ALA A 14 -1.97 -6.03 17.15
C ALA A 14 -0.94 -5.02 17.67
N GLN A 15 0.35 -5.36 17.61
CA GLN A 15 1.44 -4.46 18.03
C GLN A 15 1.51 -3.20 17.16
N LEU A 16 1.33 -3.33 15.85
CA LEU A 16 1.28 -2.19 14.94
C LEU A 16 0.08 -1.29 15.24
N SER A 17 -1.09 -1.86 15.50
CA SER A 17 -2.30 -1.11 15.88
C SER A 17 -2.10 -0.32 17.16
N GLU A 18 -1.52 -0.96 18.18
CA GLU A 18 -1.23 -0.33 19.47
C GLU A 18 -0.28 0.87 19.31
N GLN A 19 0.83 0.69 18.59
CA GLN A 19 1.80 1.76 18.40
C GLN A 19 1.28 2.89 17.50
N MET A 20 0.47 2.57 16.48
CA MET A 20 -0.11 3.60 15.60
C MET A 20 -1.15 4.48 16.30
N MET A 21 -1.77 4.00 17.38
CA MET A 21 -2.77 4.77 18.13
C MET A 21 -2.25 6.14 18.60
N GLY A 22 -0.98 6.19 19.02
CA GLY A 22 -0.30 7.44 19.43
C GLY A 22 0.55 8.09 18.35
N LEU A 23 0.84 7.39 17.26
CA LEU A 23 1.82 7.82 16.26
C LEU A 23 1.40 9.12 15.56
N PHE A 24 0.15 9.24 15.14
CA PHE A 24 -0.35 10.42 14.43
C PHE A 24 -0.29 11.70 15.28
N GLU A 25 -0.65 11.59 16.56
CA GLU A 25 -0.56 12.72 17.49
C GLU A 25 0.90 13.07 17.76
N SER A 26 1.75 12.07 18.01
CA SER A 26 3.19 12.25 18.24
C SER A 26 3.87 12.98 17.07
N VAL A 27 3.65 12.49 15.84
CA VAL A 27 4.20 13.10 14.62
C VAL A 27 3.68 14.52 14.45
N MET A 28 2.38 14.76 14.65
CA MET A 28 1.83 16.11 14.53
C MET A 28 2.52 17.09 15.49
N GLN A 29 2.74 16.70 16.75
CA GLN A 29 3.40 17.56 17.74
C GLN A 29 4.89 17.75 17.42
N GLU A 30 5.58 16.68 17.01
CA GLU A 30 6.98 16.73 16.56
C GLU A 30 7.14 17.70 15.40
N ARG A 31 6.35 17.56 14.33
CA ARG A 31 6.45 18.39 13.14
C ARG A 31 6.09 19.85 13.40
N LYS A 32 5.12 20.12 14.28
CA LYS A 32 4.84 21.49 14.77
C LYS A 32 6.07 22.16 15.36
N VAL A 33 6.86 21.45 16.17
CA VAL A 33 8.10 21.99 16.75
C VAL A 33 9.17 22.19 15.67
N VAL A 34 9.30 21.24 14.74
CA VAL A 34 10.28 21.31 13.65
C VAL A 34 10.02 22.51 12.73
N HIS A 35 8.78 22.73 12.28
CA HIS A 35 8.44 23.87 11.42
C HIS A 35 8.57 25.23 12.13
N ARG A 36 8.25 25.30 13.43
CA ARG A 36 8.53 26.51 14.25
C ARG A 36 10.03 26.83 14.30
N SER A 37 10.87 25.80 14.35
CA SER A 37 12.33 25.96 14.45
C SER A 37 12.99 26.18 13.09
N ASN A 38 12.36 25.71 12.00
CA ASN A 38 12.83 25.90 10.64
C ASN A 38 11.67 26.21 9.67
N PRO A 39 11.23 27.49 9.60
CA PRO A 39 10.12 27.89 8.74
C PRO A 39 10.38 27.70 7.23
N SER A 40 11.64 27.55 6.81
CA SER A 40 11.98 27.30 5.40
C SER A 40 11.44 25.97 4.88
N LEU A 41 11.13 25.01 5.77
CA LEU A 41 10.56 23.72 5.38
C LEU A 41 9.19 23.87 4.70
N ALA A 42 8.39 24.85 5.11
CA ALA A 42 7.12 25.18 4.48
C ALA A 42 7.27 25.84 3.10
N GLN A 43 8.49 26.21 2.67
CA GLN A 43 8.72 26.78 1.33
C GLN A 43 9.05 25.71 0.28
N GLN A 44 9.26 24.46 0.69
CA GLN A 44 9.53 23.36 -0.23
C GLN A 44 8.29 23.03 -1.06
N SER A 45 8.48 22.70 -2.33
CA SER A 45 7.36 22.22 -3.16
C SER A 45 6.88 20.85 -2.66
N ALA A 46 5.58 20.59 -2.77
CA ALA A 46 5.01 19.29 -2.42
C ALA A 46 5.73 18.14 -3.14
N ASP A 47 6.05 18.30 -4.43
CA ASP A 47 6.74 17.28 -5.22
C ASP A 47 8.17 17.00 -4.69
N SER A 48 8.89 18.02 -4.23
CA SER A 48 10.21 17.84 -3.60
C SER A 48 10.11 17.10 -2.26
N ILE A 49 9.10 17.43 -1.45
CA ILE A 49 8.83 16.75 -0.18
C ILE A 49 8.54 15.26 -0.46
N ILE A 50 7.64 14.98 -1.40
CA ILE A 50 7.26 13.61 -1.80
C ILE A 50 8.50 12.83 -2.25
N GLY A 51 9.32 13.41 -3.14
CA GLY A 51 10.54 12.76 -3.61
C GLY A 51 11.53 12.46 -2.48
N SER A 52 11.74 13.40 -1.56
CA SER A 52 12.67 13.21 -0.43
C SER A 52 12.22 12.08 0.50
N TYR A 53 10.95 12.05 0.90
CA TYR A 53 10.43 11.03 1.80
C TYR A 53 10.34 9.65 1.14
N SER A 54 9.94 9.59 -0.14
CA SER A 54 9.83 8.32 -0.88
C SER A 54 11.19 7.65 -1.04
N ASN A 55 12.21 8.43 -1.43
CA ASN A 55 13.59 7.93 -1.51
C ASN A 55 14.15 7.52 -0.14
N GLY A 56 13.92 8.34 0.90
CA GLY A 56 14.34 8.00 2.25
C GLY A 56 13.72 6.69 2.77
N ASN A 57 12.44 6.47 2.52
CA ASN A 57 11.74 5.24 2.89
C ASN A 57 12.21 4.03 2.09
N ALA A 58 12.52 4.19 0.79
CA ALA A 58 13.11 3.14 -0.01
C ALA A 58 14.47 2.69 0.55
N VAL A 59 15.32 3.64 0.94
CA VAL A 59 16.63 3.35 1.55
C VAL A 59 16.47 2.64 2.90
N ILE A 60 15.56 3.09 3.76
CA ILE A 60 15.26 2.42 5.03
C ILE A 60 14.91 0.94 4.78
N SER A 61 14.05 0.67 3.80
CA SER A 61 13.65 -0.68 3.44
C SER A 61 14.72 -1.52 2.74
N GLY A 62 15.64 -0.88 2.02
CA GLY A 62 16.79 -1.57 1.42
C GLY A 62 17.80 -2.10 2.44
N THR A 63 17.83 -1.54 3.67
CA THR A 63 18.88 -1.83 4.67
C THR A 63 18.55 -2.95 5.65
N VAL A 64 17.26 -3.27 5.86
CA VAL A 64 16.81 -4.19 6.92
C VAL A 64 16.26 -5.49 6.31
N GLY A 65 17.15 -6.32 5.75
CA GLY A 65 16.73 -7.44 4.89
C GLY A 65 17.22 -8.85 5.24
N LEU A 66 17.94 -9.07 6.35
CA LEU A 66 18.81 -10.25 6.45
C LEU A 66 18.46 -11.30 7.52
N ILE A 67 17.34 -11.19 8.24
CA ILE A 67 17.01 -12.16 9.30
C ILE A 67 15.99 -13.19 8.80
N PRO A 68 16.40 -14.46 8.60
CA PRO A 68 15.47 -15.53 8.26
C PRO A 68 14.67 -16.04 9.48
N GLY A 69 13.57 -16.77 9.22
CA GLY A 69 12.60 -17.32 10.15
C GLY A 69 11.50 -16.36 10.65
N PRO A 70 10.56 -16.88 11.47
CA PRO A 70 9.55 -16.09 12.18
C PRO A 70 10.09 -14.90 12.99
N MET A 71 11.31 -14.99 13.50
CA MET A 71 11.96 -13.87 14.20
C MET A 71 12.26 -12.69 13.28
N GLY A 72 12.58 -12.95 12.00
CA GLY A 72 12.70 -11.91 10.98
C GLY A 72 11.40 -11.16 10.73
N MET A 73 10.25 -11.83 10.85
CA MET A 73 8.93 -11.18 10.71
C MET A 73 8.61 -10.24 11.87
N LEU A 74 9.17 -10.44 13.06
CA LEU A 74 9.04 -9.47 14.15
C LEU A 74 10.02 -8.30 14.00
N ALA A 75 11.21 -8.56 13.43
CA ALA A 75 12.24 -7.55 13.23
C ALA A 75 11.88 -6.46 12.22
N VAL A 76 10.84 -6.65 11.39
CA VAL A 76 10.37 -5.62 10.45
C VAL A 76 9.46 -4.57 11.10
N LEU A 77 8.96 -4.80 12.32
CA LEU A 77 8.05 -3.86 12.99
C LEU A 77 8.66 -2.46 13.17
N PRO A 78 9.90 -2.30 13.68
CA PRO A 78 10.52 -0.98 13.80
C PRO A 78 10.68 -0.28 12.45
N GLU A 79 10.96 -1.03 11.39
CA GLU A 79 11.09 -0.52 10.03
C GLU A 79 9.75 0.02 9.52
N ILE A 80 8.68 -0.78 9.63
CA ILE A 80 7.32 -0.38 9.26
C ILE A 80 6.90 0.87 10.02
N LEU A 81 7.11 0.90 11.34
CA LEU A 81 6.79 2.06 12.17
C LEU A 81 7.56 3.32 11.75
N LYS A 82 8.83 3.16 11.36
CA LYS A 82 9.63 4.28 10.87
C LYS A 82 9.14 4.79 9.51
N ILE A 83 8.77 3.90 8.60
CA ILE A 83 8.18 4.26 7.30
C ILE A 83 6.86 5.00 7.52
N MET A 84 5.98 4.50 8.40
CA MET A 84 4.72 5.15 8.75
C MET A 84 4.95 6.52 9.40
N HIS A 85 5.88 6.64 10.34
CA HIS A 85 6.28 7.92 10.94
C HIS A 85 6.70 8.94 9.86
N ASN A 86 7.54 8.50 8.92
CA ASN A 86 7.99 9.32 7.80
C ASN A 86 6.83 9.69 6.86
N GLN A 87 5.93 8.76 6.54
CA GLN A 87 4.75 9.03 5.70
C GLN A 87 3.80 10.04 6.35
N ILE A 88 3.53 9.93 7.65
CA ILE A 88 2.69 10.89 8.38
C ILE A 88 3.39 12.26 8.46
N SER A 89 4.71 12.28 8.66
CA SER A 89 5.52 13.51 8.67
C SER A 89 5.48 14.21 7.32
N MET A 90 5.59 13.43 6.23
CA MET A 90 5.46 13.93 4.86
C MET A 90 4.09 14.57 4.62
N VAL A 91 2.99 13.95 5.05
CA VAL A 91 1.65 14.54 4.94
C VAL A 91 1.57 15.87 5.68
N TYR A 92 2.13 15.96 6.89
CA TYR A 92 2.20 17.22 7.63
C TYR A 92 2.98 18.28 6.84
N ASP A 93 4.17 17.93 6.34
CA ASP A 93 5.06 18.84 5.62
C ASP A 93 4.44 19.36 4.32
N ILE A 94 3.71 18.51 3.59
CA ILE A 94 2.93 18.92 2.42
C ILE A 94 1.83 19.90 2.86
N GLY A 95 1.07 19.59 3.91
CA GLY A 95 0.05 20.52 4.41
C GLY A 95 0.66 21.87 4.83
N ALA A 96 1.85 21.86 5.43
CA ALA A 96 2.58 23.08 5.77
C ALA A 96 3.00 23.89 4.54
N SER A 97 3.42 23.23 3.45
CA SER A 97 3.80 23.94 2.23
C SER A 97 2.63 24.61 1.49
N TYR A 98 1.41 24.14 1.72
CA TYR A 98 0.17 24.82 1.30
C TYR A 98 -0.36 25.84 2.33
N GLY A 99 0.39 26.13 3.40
CA GLY A 99 -0.01 27.07 4.45
C GLY A 99 -1.18 26.56 5.32
N LYS A 100 -1.39 25.24 5.39
CA LYS A 100 -2.52 24.60 6.08
C LYS A 100 -2.18 24.11 7.50
N GLU A 101 -1.05 24.50 8.08
CA GLU A 101 -0.57 24.01 9.38
C GLU A 101 -1.61 24.11 10.51
N THR A 102 -2.44 25.16 10.49
CA THR A 102 -3.47 25.42 11.52
C THR A 102 -4.65 24.46 11.46
N VAL A 103 -4.90 23.81 10.32
CA VAL A 103 -6.01 22.88 10.12
C VAL A 103 -5.56 21.42 10.10
N ILE A 104 -4.26 21.14 10.24
CA ILE A 104 -3.74 19.77 10.33
C ILE A 104 -4.02 19.22 11.73
N THR A 105 -4.85 18.17 11.80
CA THR A 105 -5.05 17.34 12.99
C THR A 105 -4.73 15.88 12.71
N LYS A 106 -4.66 15.05 13.75
CA LYS A 106 -4.49 13.59 13.60
C LYS A 106 -5.55 12.95 12.72
N GLU A 107 -6.79 13.47 12.69
CA GLU A 107 -7.87 12.99 11.82
C GLU A 107 -7.61 13.34 10.36
N VAL A 108 -7.08 14.54 10.07
CA VAL A 108 -6.66 14.92 8.72
C VAL A 108 -5.51 14.04 8.25
N LEU A 109 -4.48 13.88 9.09
CA LEU A 109 -3.32 13.04 8.79
C LEU A 109 -3.75 11.59 8.53
N LEU A 110 -4.59 11.01 9.40
CA LEU A 110 -5.12 9.66 9.23
C LEU A 110 -6.02 9.55 7.99
N GLY A 111 -6.88 10.54 7.75
CA GLY A 111 -7.77 10.59 6.60
C GLY A 111 -7.02 10.60 5.27
N VAL A 112 -5.92 11.36 5.18
CA VAL A 112 -5.04 11.37 4.00
C VAL A 112 -4.38 10.01 3.81
N VAL A 113 -3.75 9.46 4.87
CA VAL A 113 -3.03 8.18 4.80
C VAL A 113 -3.97 7.04 4.41
N ILE A 114 -5.14 6.91 5.05
CA ILE A 114 -6.10 5.85 4.73
C ILE A 114 -6.73 6.08 3.35
N GLY A 115 -6.97 7.32 2.93
CA GLY A 115 -7.51 7.65 1.62
C GLY A 115 -6.63 7.16 0.47
N ALA A 116 -5.31 7.30 0.62
CA ALA A 116 -4.34 6.80 -0.35
C ALA A 116 -4.35 5.26 -0.46
N THR A 117 -4.87 4.54 0.55
CA THR A 117 -5.04 3.07 0.50
C THR A 117 -6.36 2.62 -0.14
N GLY A 118 -7.14 3.56 -0.71
CA GLY A 118 -8.34 3.25 -1.50
C GLY A 118 -9.61 2.94 -0.69
N THR A 119 -9.63 3.08 0.64
CA THR A 119 -10.86 2.91 1.44
C THR A 119 -10.92 3.84 2.64
N GLY A 120 -12.11 4.10 3.17
CA GLY A 120 -12.28 4.61 4.53
C GLY A 120 -12.01 6.10 4.75
N ALA A 121 -11.43 6.82 3.77
CA ALA A 121 -11.26 8.26 3.86
C ALA A 121 -12.58 8.99 4.12
N ALA A 122 -13.70 8.54 3.55
CA ALA A 122 -15.02 9.13 3.74
C ALA A 122 -15.48 9.19 5.22
N SER A 123 -14.93 8.33 6.08
CA SER A 123 -15.24 8.34 7.52
C SER A 123 -14.61 9.53 8.27
N LEU A 124 -13.56 10.14 7.70
CA LEU A 124 -12.80 11.24 8.29
C LEU A 124 -12.80 12.51 7.44
N LEU A 125 -12.87 12.36 6.12
CA LEU A 125 -12.80 13.43 5.12
C LEU A 125 -13.98 13.28 4.16
N VAL A 126 -14.92 14.23 4.22
CA VAL A 126 -16.06 14.28 3.31
C VAL A 126 -15.85 15.40 2.29
N MET A 127 -15.88 15.07 1.01
CA MET A 127 -15.77 16.08 -0.06
C MET A 127 -17.14 16.73 -0.30
N LYS A 128 -17.20 18.05 -0.16
CA LYS A 128 -18.36 18.89 -0.50
C LYS A 128 -17.93 19.96 -1.50
N GLY A 129 -18.06 19.65 -2.79
CA GLY A 129 -17.58 20.54 -3.86
C GLY A 129 -16.06 20.72 -3.81
N SER A 130 -15.60 21.97 -3.67
CA SER A 130 -14.18 22.32 -3.55
C SER A 130 -13.63 22.30 -2.12
N THR A 131 -14.47 21.94 -1.14
CA THR A 131 -14.13 21.98 0.28
C THR A 131 -14.15 20.56 0.86
N ILE A 132 -13.13 20.23 1.64
CA ILE A 132 -13.05 18.99 2.41
C ILE A 132 -13.52 19.28 3.83
N LEU A 133 -14.51 18.54 4.29
CA LEU A 133 -15.03 18.55 5.65
C LEU A 133 -14.33 17.49 6.48
N VAL A 134 -13.65 17.93 7.53
CA VAL A 134 -12.99 17.02 8.47
C VAL A 134 -13.98 16.63 9.56
N LYS A 135 -14.24 15.33 9.67
CA LYS A 135 -15.05 14.74 10.74
C LYS A 135 -14.16 14.45 11.93
N ARG A 136 -14.63 14.87 13.12
CA ARG A 136 -13.95 14.50 14.36
C ARG A 136 -14.17 13.01 14.62
N ALA A 137 -13.08 12.25 14.67
CA ALA A 137 -13.16 10.83 14.93
C ALA A 137 -13.50 10.58 16.41
N THR A 138 -14.51 9.75 16.66
CA THR A 138 -14.65 9.12 17.98
C THR A 138 -13.47 8.16 18.20
N LEU A 139 -13.19 7.83 19.47
CA LEU A 139 -12.11 6.88 19.79
C LEU A 139 -12.29 5.54 19.07
N SER A 140 -13.53 5.04 18.99
CA SER A 140 -13.85 3.78 18.32
C SER A 140 -13.71 3.86 16.80
N THR A 141 -14.11 4.98 16.18
CA THR A 141 -13.86 5.22 14.74
C THR A 141 -12.37 5.22 14.45
N PHE A 142 -11.58 5.95 15.26
CA PHE A 142 -10.14 6.03 15.10
C PHE A 142 -9.49 4.65 15.25
N GLN A 143 -9.85 3.88 16.29
CA GLN A 143 -9.36 2.51 16.51
C GLN A 143 -9.67 1.57 15.33
N ARG A 144 -10.89 1.64 14.78
CA ARG A 144 -11.27 0.81 13.61
C ARG A 144 -10.43 1.13 12.39
N VAL A 145 -10.23 2.41 12.08
CA VAL A 145 -9.41 2.84 10.94
C VAL A 145 -7.94 2.44 11.14
N ILE A 146 -7.40 2.59 12.36
CA ILE A 146 -6.05 2.14 12.70
C ILE A 146 -5.90 0.62 12.56
N ALA A 147 -6.88 -0.16 13.02
CA ALA A 147 -6.85 -1.62 12.88
C ALA A 147 -6.89 -2.06 11.40
N GLN A 148 -7.71 -1.39 10.58
CA GLN A 148 -7.76 -1.62 9.14
C GLN A 148 -6.42 -1.30 8.45
N LEU A 149 -5.84 -0.13 8.76
CA LEU A 149 -4.54 0.27 8.23
C LEU A 149 -3.45 -0.73 8.65
N SER A 150 -3.43 -1.14 9.92
CA SER A 150 -2.46 -2.11 10.45
C SER A 150 -2.58 -3.46 9.75
N GLY A 151 -3.81 -3.92 9.53
CA GLY A 151 -4.09 -5.19 8.86
C GLY A 151 -3.58 -5.16 7.43
N ARG A 152 -3.87 -4.10 6.67
CA ARG A 152 -3.38 -3.96 5.29
C ARG A 152 -1.89 -3.82 5.20
N VAL A 153 -1.28 -2.96 6.02
CA VAL A 153 0.18 -2.81 6.04
C VAL A 153 0.85 -4.14 6.38
N THR A 154 0.35 -4.87 7.37
CA THR A 154 0.85 -6.22 7.71
C THR A 154 0.68 -7.19 6.55
N GLN A 155 -0.52 -7.28 5.97
CA GLN A 155 -0.81 -8.17 4.83
C GLN A 155 0.07 -7.84 3.62
N GLN A 156 0.23 -6.56 3.31
CA GLN A 156 1.00 -6.10 2.17
C GLN A 156 2.50 -6.30 2.39
N ALA A 157 3.00 -6.04 3.60
CA ALA A 157 4.37 -6.33 3.97
C ALA A 157 4.66 -7.84 3.94
N LEU A 158 3.69 -8.70 4.28
CA LEU A 158 3.81 -10.16 4.17
C LEU A 158 3.75 -10.66 2.72
N LYS A 159 2.82 -10.15 1.91
CA LYS A 159 2.71 -10.47 0.47
C LYS A 159 3.96 -10.05 -0.28
N SER A 160 4.41 -8.82 -0.08
CA SER A 160 5.66 -8.29 -0.64
C SER A 160 6.91 -8.97 -0.05
N ALA A 161 6.75 -9.71 1.05
CA ALA A 161 7.79 -10.51 1.69
C ALA A 161 7.81 -11.99 1.28
N ILE A 162 6.92 -12.46 0.40
CA ILE A 162 6.99 -13.84 -0.11
C ILE A 162 8.35 -14.07 -0.81
N GLY A 163 8.97 -13.00 -1.34
CA GLY A 163 10.35 -12.98 -1.86
C GLY A 163 11.46 -12.62 -0.85
N LYS A 164 11.18 -12.27 0.42
CA LYS A 164 12.20 -11.97 1.47
C LYS A 164 13.13 -13.15 1.81
N TRP A 165 12.85 -14.33 1.25
CA TRP A 165 13.60 -15.58 1.45
C TRP A 165 14.61 -15.86 0.34
N LEU A 166 14.90 -14.88 -0.51
CA LEU A 166 15.93 -14.94 -1.53
C LEU A 166 16.86 -13.73 -1.42
N PRO A 167 18.20 -13.94 -1.30
CA PRO A 167 19.16 -12.84 -1.30
C PRO A 167 18.92 -11.88 -2.46
N GLY A 168 18.93 -10.55 -2.19
CA GLY A 168 18.73 -9.49 -3.18
C GLY A 168 17.26 -9.11 -3.46
N VAL A 169 16.33 -10.07 -3.57
CA VAL A 169 14.95 -9.83 -4.05
C VAL A 169 14.05 -9.16 -3.01
N GLY A 170 14.15 -9.59 -1.74
CA GLY A 170 13.30 -9.11 -0.67
C GLY A 170 13.45 -7.62 -0.37
N ALA A 171 14.69 -7.14 -0.28
CA ALA A 171 14.99 -5.74 0.01
C ALA A 171 14.55 -4.82 -1.14
N VAL A 172 14.76 -5.24 -2.40
CA VAL A 172 14.25 -4.54 -3.60
C VAL A 172 12.73 -4.42 -3.56
N ALA A 173 12.04 -5.51 -3.23
CA ALA A 173 10.59 -5.54 -3.18
C ALA A 173 10.02 -4.52 -2.20
N ILE A 174 10.53 -4.52 -0.96
CA ILE A 174 10.06 -3.61 0.09
C ILE A 174 10.47 -2.18 -0.23
N ALA A 175 11.68 -1.96 -0.77
CA ALA A 175 12.13 -0.62 -1.14
C ALA A 175 11.22 -0.01 -2.21
N ALA A 176 10.89 -0.77 -3.27
CA ALA A 176 9.95 -0.34 -4.30
C ALA A 176 8.53 -0.14 -3.74
N TRP A 177 8.08 -1.01 -2.84
CA TRP A 177 6.79 -0.88 -2.17
C TRP A 177 6.71 0.39 -1.32
N SER A 178 7.68 0.59 -0.43
CA SER A 178 7.80 1.75 0.46
C SER A 178 7.90 3.04 -0.35
N TYR A 179 8.66 3.02 -1.44
CA TYR A 179 8.76 4.14 -2.39
C TYR A 179 7.38 4.50 -2.96
N TYR A 180 6.71 3.53 -3.56
CA TYR A 180 5.42 3.74 -4.23
C TYR A 180 4.33 4.19 -3.27
N MET A 181 4.18 3.50 -2.13
CA MET A 181 3.16 3.84 -1.13
C MET A 181 3.35 5.24 -0.56
N THR A 182 4.60 5.62 -0.29
CA THR A 182 4.92 6.97 0.17
C THR A 182 4.53 8.01 -0.88
N ARG A 183 4.81 7.75 -2.16
CA ARG A 183 4.43 8.65 -3.25
C ARG A 183 2.92 8.76 -3.42
N GLN A 184 2.16 7.67 -3.32
CA GLN A 184 0.70 7.68 -3.39
C GLN A 184 0.07 8.48 -2.25
N ILE A 185 0.55 8.26 -1.01
CA ILE A 185 0.13 9.07 0.15
C ILE A 185 0.44 10.55 -0.09
N GLY A 186 1.61 10.85 -0.66
CA GLY A 186 2.04 12.20 -0.99
C GLY A 186 1.14 12.88 -2.03
N LYS A 187 0.80 12.18 -3.11
CA LYS A 187 -0.13 12.68 -4.15
C LYS A 187 -1.51 12.94 -3.57
N GLN A 188 -2.03 12.00 -2.76
CA GLN A 188 -3.30 12.17 -2.06
C GLN A 188 -3.26 13.39 -1.12
N ALA A 189 -2.16 13.60 -0.39
CA ALA A 189 -1.98 14.77 0.47
C ALA A 189 -2.01 16.06 -0.34
N LYS A 190 -1.29 16.10 -1.46
CA LYS A 190 -1.26 17.23 -2.39
C LYS A 190 -2.68 17.59 -2.85
N GLU A 191 -3.44 16.62 -3.35
CA GLU A 191 -4.83 16.82 -3.79
C GLU A 191 -5.77 17.31 -2.68
N ILE A 192 -5.55 16.86 -1.45
CA ILE A 192 -6.34 17.27 -0.28
C ILE A 192 -5.99 18.70 0.16
N PHE A 193 -4.71 19.04 0.25
CA PHE A 193 -4.25 20.34 0.76
C PHE A 193 -4.32 21.47 -0.27
N GLU A 194 -4.43 21.16 -1.56
CA GLU A 194 -4.81 22.11 -2.60
C GLU A 194 -6.25 22.63 -2.44
N LYS A 195 -7.10 21.88 -1.74
CA LYS A 195 -8.50 22.24 -1.49
C LYS A 195 -8.65 23.05 -0.20
N GLU A 196 -9.82 23.67 -0.04
CA GLU A 196 -10.18 24.30 1.23
C GLU A 196 -10.53 23.21 2.25
N ILE A 197 -10.04 23.34 3.48
CA ILE A 197 -10.31 22.39 4.57
C ILE A 197 -11.13 23.13 5.61
N SER A 198 -12.33 22.62 5.88
CA SER A 198 -13.24 23.15 6.89
C SER A 198 -13.64 22.05 7.87
N TRP A 199 -14.03 22.48 9.07
CA TRP A 199 -14.48 21.57 10.12
C TRP A 199 -15.98 21.41 10.02
N GLU A 200 -16.47 20.18 10.18
CA GLU A 200 -17.89 19.97 10.46
C GLU A 200 -18.17 20.59 11.84
N GLY A 201 -18.81 21.77 11.85
CA GLY A 201 -19.27 22.39 13.08
C GLY A 201 -20.31 21.50 13.75
N ASN A 202 -20.29 21.40 15.08
CA ASN A 202 -21.37 20.78 15.86
C ASN A 202 -22.67 21.53 15.55
N THR A 203 -23.39 21.14 14.49
CA THR A 203 -24.82 21.34 14.44
C THR A 203 -25.37 20.44 15.52
N THR A 204 -25.89 21.07 16.58
CA THR A 204 -26.83 20.47 17.52
C THR A 204 -27.72 19.50 16.75
N PRO A 205 -27.92 18.26 17.22
CA PRO A 205 -28.84 17.34 16.56
C PRO A 205 -30.20 18.03 16.48
N SER A 206 -30.57 18.50 15.30
CA SER A 206 -31.94 18.85 14.99
C SER A 206 -32.69 17.52 14.99
N ASP A 207 -33.60 17.40 15.95
CA ASP A 207 -34.51 16.30 16.27
C ASP A 207 -35.44 15.87 15.10
N ASP A 208 -34.93 15.67 13.89
CA ASP A 208 -35.75 15.25 12.74
C ASP A 208 -35.05 14.18 11.91
N LEU A 209 -34.58 13.10 12.54
CA LEU A 209 -34.54 11.76 11.94
C LEU A 209 -34.67 10.75 13.09
N GLU A 210 -35.88 10.20 13.25
CA GLU A 210 -36.17 9.07 14.13
C GLU A 210 -35.22 7.90 13.81
N ASP A 211 -34.21 7.72 14.64
CA ASP A 211 -33.41 6.50 14.73
C ASP A 211 -34.25 5.43 15.45
N ASN A 212 -35.05 4.72 14.65
CA ASN A 212 -35.57 3.40 15.02
C ASN A 212 -34.74 2.33 14.30
N THR A 213 -33.48 2.17 14.68
CA THR A 213 -32.78 0.89 14.46
C THR A 213 -32.02 0.46 15.71
N THR A 214 -32.67 -0.43 16.47
CA THR A 214 -32.04 -1.34 17.42
C THR A 214 -30.75 -1.96 16.87
N PRO A 215 -29.78 -2.28 17.75
CA PRO A 215 -28.44 -2.71 17.35
C PRO A 215 -28.48 -4.09 16.70
N SER A 216 -28.38 -4.14 15.37
CA SER A 216 -28.02 -5.34 14.65
C SER A 216 -26.51 -5.44 14.59
N ASP A 217 -25.98 -6.38 15.37
CA ASP A 217 -24.73 -7.07 15.06
C ASP A 217 -24.81 -7.56 13.60
N ASN A 218 -24.21 -6.81 12.67
CA ASN A 218 -23.72 -7.20 11.33
C ASN A 218 -23.60 -5.95 10.44
N VAL A 219 -22.51 -5.18 10.58
CA VAL A 219 -22.09 -4.16 9.58
C VAL A 219 -20.87 -4.66 8.79
N LEU A 220 -20.69 -5.98 8.75
CA LEU A 220 -19.75 -6.68 7.85
C LEU A 220 -20.46 -7.27 6.62
N GLU A 221 -21.73 -6.92 6.38
CA GLU A 221 -22.58 -7.62 5.42
C GLU A 221 -23.27 -6.71 4.38
N ASP A 222 -22.73 -5.50 4.14
CA ASP A 222 -23.19 -4.59 3.07
C ASP A 222 -22.11 -4.33 2.00
N LEU A 223 -21.34 -5.38 1.70
CA LEU A 223 -20.81 -5.61 0.37
C LEU A 223 -21.55 -6.82 -0.21
N ASP A 224 -22.86 -6.67 -0.39
CA ASP A 224 -23.61 -7.54 -1.30
C ASP A 224 -23.06 -7.27 -2.71
N LEU A 225 -22.01 -8.03 -3.03
CA LEU A 225 -21.57 -8.35 -4.36
C LEU A 225 -22.75 -9.01 -5.06
N SER A 226 -23.64 -8.15 -5.57
CA SER A 226 -24.63 -8.54 -6.55
C SER A 226 -23.90 -9.39 -7.60
N SER A 227 -24.39 -10.62 -7.69
CA SER A 227 -23.98 -11.64 -8.63
C SER A 227 -24.09 -11.10 -10.05
N SER A 228 -23.04 -10.43 -10.51
CA SER A 228 -22.75 -10.34 -11.94
C SER A 228 -22.12 -11.67 -12.33
N SER A 229 -22.94 -12.49 -12.97
CA SER A 229 -22.61 -13.73 -13.65
C SER A 229 -21.53 -13.54 -14.73
N GLY A 230 -20.28 -13.43 -14.27
CA GLY A 230 -19.08 -13.64 -15.06
C GLY A 230 -18.03 -14.16 -14.08
N GLU A 231 -17.46 -15.33 -14.33
CA GLU A 231 -16.35 -15.89 -13.56
C GLU A 231 -15.26 -14.82 -13.42
N SER A 232 -15.21 -14.13 -12.28
CA SER A 232 -14.12 -13.21 -12.00
C SER A 232 -12.90 -14.06 -11.78
N GLU A 233 -11.99 -14.04 -12.75
CA GLU A 233 -10.76 -14.79 -12.72
C GLU A 233 -10.00 -14.53 -11.41
N ASN A 234 -9.44 -15.58 -10.81
CA ASN A 234 -8.74 -15.51 -9.54
C ASN A 234 -7.60 -14.47 -9.61
N ILE A 235 -7.57 -13.52 -8.66
CA ILE A 235 -6.58 -12.45 -8.59
C ILE A 235 -5.15 -13.02 -8.52
N GLU A 236 -4.94 -14.09 -7.75
CA GLU A 236 -3.62 -14.72 -7.64
C GLU A 236 -3.23 -15.36 -8.96
N PHE A 237 -4.18 -15.96 -9.68
CA PHE A 237 -3.95 -16.50 -11.01
C PHE A 237 -3.57 -15.41 -12.02
N LEU A 238 -4.28 -14.28 -12.02
CA LEU A 238 -3.93 -13.11 -12.85
C LEU A 238 -2.50 -12.62 -12.58
N ARG A 239 -2.10 -12.53 -11.32
CA ARG A 239 -0.73 -12.14 -10.92
C ARG A 239 0.32 -13.13 -11.42
N VAL A 240 0.08 -14.43 -11.23
CA VAL A 240 0.98 -15.50 -11.69
C VAL A 240 1.15 -15.44 -13.21
N LYS A 241 0.07 -15.25 -13.97
CA LYS A 241 0.12 -15.08 -15.43
C LYS A 241 0.95 -13.86 -15.83
N ALA A 242 0.81 -12.74 -15.13
CA ALA A 242 1.58 -11.53 -15.41
C ALA A 242 3.10 -11.74 -15.19
N ILE A 243 3.49 -12.49 -14.16
CA ILE A 243 4.89 -12.81 -13.87
C ILE A 243 5.44 -13.82 -14.88
N ILE A 244 4.67 -14.82 -15.30
CA ILE A 244 5.08 -15.76 -16.37
C ILE A 244 5.36 -15.01 -17.67
N ASN A 245 4.52 -14.03 -18.01
CA ASN A 245 4.71 -13.22 -19.21
C ASN A 245 5.97 -12.34 -19.14
N LEU A 246 6.37 -11.89 -17.94
CA LEU A 246 7.61 -11.15 -17.70
C LEU A 246 8.83 -12.07 -17.90
N ILE A 247 8.88 -13.19 -17.18
CA ILE A 247 9.98 -14.16 -17.22
C ILE A 247 10.19 -14.74 -18.64
N ARG A 248 9.16 -14.68 -19.50
CA ARG A 248 9.24 -15.15 -20.88
C ARG A 248 9.46 -14.01 -21.89
N ALA A 249 9.60 -12.77 -21.44
CA ALA A 249 9.61 -11.60 -22.32
C ALA A 249 10.87 -11.54 -23.20
N ASP A 250 12.00 -12.03 -22.70
CA ASP A 250 13.30 -12.11 -23.39
C ASP A 250 13.54 -13.48 -24.07
N GLY A 251 12.76 -14.50 -23.70
CA GLY A 251 12.80 -15.85 -24.26
C GLY A 251 13.81 -16.77 -23.58
N VAL A 252 14.48 -16.32 -22.52
CA VAL A 252 15.39 -17.12 -21.68
C VAL A 252 14.77 -17.17 -20.29
N ILE A 253 14.81 -18.33 -19.64
CA ILE A 253 14.34 -18.44 -18.25
C ILE A 253 15.55 -18.84 -17.42
N GLU A 254 16.08 -17.89 -16.66
CA GLU A 254 17.24 -18.10 -15.82
C GLU A 254 16.91 -18.98 -14.61
N GLU A 255 17.91 -19.67 -14.06
CA GLU A 255 17.70 -20.58 -12.92
C GLU A 255 17.16 -19.83 -11.69
N GLU A 256 17.60 -18.60 -11.51
CA GLU A 256 17.12 -17.73 -10.45
C GLU A 256 15.62 -17.40 -10.58
N GLU A 257 15.16 -17.05 -11.78
CA GLU A 257 13.75 -16.81 -12.06
C GLU A 257 12.91 -18.08 -11.89
N ARG A 258 13.44 -19.26 -12.24
CA ARG A 258 12.77 -20.55 -12.01
C ARG A 258 12.54 -20.81 -10.53
N ILE A 259 13.56 -20.54 -9.70
CA ILE A 259 13.46 -20.70 -8.25
C ILE A 259 12.42 -19.72 -7.69
N PHE A 260 12.40 -18.46 -8.15
CA PHE A 260 11.35 -17.50 -7.78
C PHE A 260 9.96 -18.07 -8.07
N PHE A 261 9.77 -18.45 -9.33
CA PHE A 261 8.50 -18.84 -9.88
C PHE A 261 7.94 -20.09 -9.19
N LYS A 262 8.80 -21.08 -8.93
CA LYS A 262 8.42 -22.29 -8.20
C LYS A 262 7.94 -21.99 -6.78
N ASN A 263 8.63 -21.11 -6.05
CA ASN A 263 8.24 -20.73 -4.70
C ASN A 263 6.94 -19.93 -4.69
N MET A 264 6.76 -19.01 -5.65
CA MET A 264 5.51 -18.28 -5.81
C MET A 264 4.33 -19.24 -6.05
N LEU A 265 4.48 -20.20 -6.96
CA LEU A 265 3.43 -21.19 -7.24
C LEU A 265 3.09 -22.08 -6.04
N GLN A 266 4.06 -22.40 -5.18
CA GLN A 266 3.83 -23.21 -3.98
C GLN A 266 3.01 -22.48 -2.91
N ASN A 267 3.08 -21.15 -2.89
CA ASN A 267 2.36 -20.31 -1.94
C ASN A 267 1.06 -19.74 -2.50
N ALA A 268 0.84 -19.86 -3.82
CA ALA A 268 -0.38 -19.42 -4.48
C ALA A 268 -1.52 -20.43 -4.27
N SER A 269 -2.69 -19.92 -3.93
CA SER A 269 -3.94 -20.68 -3.78
C SER A 269 -4.57 -20.92 -5.16
N LEU A 270 -3.91 -21.77 -5.96
CA LEU A 270 -4.36 -22.13 -7.30
C LEU A 270 -5.08 -23.48 -7.30
N SER A 271 -6.18 -23.55 -8.05
CA SER A 271 -6.87 -24.78 -8.40
C SER A 271 -6.02 -25.68 -9.30
N LYS A 272 -6.39 -26.96 -9.38
CA LYS A 272 -5.71 -27.93 -10.26
C LYS A 272 -5.80 -27.54 -11.74
N ASP A 273 -6.89 -26.89 -12.12
CA ASP A 273 -7.13 -26.45 -13.50
C ASP A 273 -6.23 -25.26 -13.85
N GLU A 274 -6.13 -24.27 -12.96
CA GLU A 274 -5.21 -23.13 -13.12
C GLU A 274 -3.74 -23.58 -13.21
N ILE A 275 -3.32 -24.54 -12.37
CA ILE A 275 -1.97 -25.12 -12.43
C ILE A 275 -1.74 -25.83 -13.77
N SER A 276 -2.77 -26.51 -14.30
CA SER A 276 -2.69 -27.19 -15.59
C SER A 276 -2.57 -26.20 -16.75
N GLN A 277 -3.34 -25.10 -16.73
CA GLN A 277 -3.22 -24.02 -17.71
C GLN A 277 -1.84 -23.35 -17.67
N ILE A 278 -1.29 -23.11 -16.48
CA ILE A 278 0.08 -22.59 -16.34
C ILE A 278 1.08 -23.56 -16.98
N ARG A 279 0.99 -24.86 -16.68
CA ARG A 279 1.91 -25.86 -17.22
C ARG A 279 1.84 -25.94 -18.75
N GLU A 280 0.65 -25.90 -19.33
CA GLU A 280 0.45 -25.89 -20.78
C GLU A 280 1.02 -24.61 -21.40
N SER A 281 0.78 -23.46 -20.76
CA SER A 281 1.27 -22.18 -21.26
C SER A 281 2.80 -22.06 -21.28
N LEU A 282 3.50 -22.71 -20.35
CA LEU A 282 4.96 -22.79 -20.32
C LEU A 282 5.54 -23.59 -21.49
N GLN A 283 4.76 -24.47 -22.11
CA GLN A 283 5.14 -25.22 -23.31
C GLN A 283 4.81 -24.45 -24.60
N SER A 284 3.89 -23.49 -24.53
CA SER A 284 3.51 -22.62 -25.64
C SER A 284 4.49 -21.46 -25.81
N LYS A 285 4.51 -20.79 -26.97
CA LYS A 285 5.21 -19.50 -27.19
C LYS A 285 4.31 -18.27 -27.01
N SER A 286 3.01 -18.44 -26.81
CA SER A 286 2.06 -17.34 -26.65
C SER A 286 2.11 -16.74 -25.24
N LYS A 287 1.88 -15.42 -25.16
CA LYS A 287 1.62 -14.73 -23.89
C LYS A 287 0.28 -15.20 -23.32
N LEU A 288 0.22 -15.31 -21.99
CA LEU A 288 -1.01 -15.56 -21.26
C LEU A 288 -1.86 -14.28 -21.25
N PRO A 289 -3.16 -14.33 -21.59
CA PRO A 289 -4.03 -13.19 -21.43
C PRO A 289 -4.18 -12.86 -19.94
N VAL A 290 -4.05 -11.58 -19.58
CA VAL A 290 -4.24 -11.09 -18.21
C VAL A 290 -5.27 -9.98 -18.24
N ASP A 291 -6.36 -10.14 -17.50
CA ASP A 291 -7.34 -9.07 -17.33
C ASP A 291 -6.89 -8.09 -16.24
N PHE A 292 -6.10 -7.11 -16.65
CA PHE A 292 -5.64 -6.03 -15.77
C PHE A 292 -6.79 -5.14 -15.26
N LYS A 293 -7.98 -5.16 -15.88
CA LYS A 293 -9.12 -4.39 -15.38
C LYS A 293 -9.68 -4.97 -14.09
N VAL A 294 -9.59 -6.29 -13.89
CA VAL A 294 -9.95 -6.94 -12.63
C VAL A 294 -8.94 -6.54 -11.56
N LEU A 295 -7.63 -6.62 -11.85
CA LEU A 295 -6.57 -6.21 -10.92
C LEU A 295 -6.65 -4.73 -10.54
N ALA A 296 -6.95 -3.83 -11.48
CA ALA A 296 -7.05 -2.39 -11.24
C ALA A 296 -8.14 -2.00 -10.22
N LYS A 297 -9.09 -2.89 -9.92
CA LYS A 297 -10.11 -2.68 -8.88
C LYS A 297 -9.58 -2.95 -7.46
N HIS A 298 -8.38 -3.53 -7.34
CA HIS A 298 -7.76 -3.91 -6.07
C HIS A 298 -6.40 -3.21 -5.92
N PRO A 299 -6.36 -1.97 -5.39
CA PRO A 299 -5.14 -1.18 -5.30
C PRO A 299 -3.98 -1.92 -4.60
N ASP A 300 -4.25 -2.63 -3.51
CA ASP A 300 -3.24 -3.42 -2.79
C ASP A 300 -2.58 -4.49 -3.70
N GLU A 301 -3.36 -5.12 -4.56
CA GLU A 301 -2.89 -6.14 -5.50
C GLU A 301 -2.11 -5.54 -6.67
N VAL A 302 -2.50 -4.34 -7.13
CA VAL A 302 -1.75 -3.57 -8.13
C VAL A 302 -0.33 -3.29 -7.64
N VAL A 303 -0.20 -2.78 -6.41
CA VAL A 303 1.12 -2.49 -5.84
C VAL A 303 1.93 -3.78 -5.68
N SER A 304 1.32 -4.83 -5.14
CA SER A 304 2.01 -6.10 -4.93
C SER A 304 2.51 -6.68 -6.25
N LEU A 305 1.72 -6.62 -7.31
CA LEU A 305 2.11 -7.10 -8.63
C LEU A 305 3.28 -6.30 -9.20
N MET A 306 3.23 -4.96 -9.13
CA MET A 306 4.32 -4.12 -9.64
C MET A 306 5.63 -4.40 -8.91
N VAL A 307 5.56 -4.58 -7.59
CA VAL A 307 6.69 -4.97 -6.75
C VAL A 307 7.25 -6.33 -7.19
N ASP A 308 6.39 -7.35 -7.33
CA ASP A 308 6.82 -8.68 -7.77
C ASP A 308 7.51 -8.63 -9.14
N LEU A 309 6.95 -7.86 -10.09
CA LEU A 309 7.50 -7.73 -11.43
C LEU A 309 8.88 -7.05 -11.43
N VAL A 310 9.04 -5.94 -10.71
CA VAL A 310 10.33 -5.25 -10.59
C VAL A 310 11.36 -6.12 -9.89
N SER A 311 10.95 -6.86 -8.85
CA SER A 311 11.82 -7.76 -8.10
C SER A 311 12.29 -8.96 -8.91
N VAL A 312 11.44 -9.52 -9.77
CA VAL A 312 11.84 -10.58 -10.71
C VAL A 312 12.81 -10.05 -11.75
N ALA A 313 12.46 -8.93 -12.41
CA ALA A 313 13.25 -8.38 -13.51
C ALA A 313 14.62 -7.80 -13.13
N LYS A 314 14.90 -7.62 -11.84
CA LYS A 314 16.19 -7.12 -11.34
C LYS A 314 17.08 -8.23 -10.79
N ARG A 315 16.59 -9.45 -10.78
CA ARG A 315 17.15 -10.52 -9.95
C ARG A 315 18.53 -10.97 -10.41
N ASP A 316 18.69 -11.11 -11.72
CA ASP A 316 19.94 -11.50 -12.38
C ASP A 316 20.97 -10.36 -12.47
N GLY A 317 20.63 -9.17 -11.98
CA GLY A 317 21.44 -7.95 -12.09
C GLY A 317 21.37 -7.27 -13.46
N ASN A 318 20.68 -7.86 -14.45
CA ASN A 318 20.53 -7.36 -15.80
C ASN A 318 19.08 -7.03 -16.09
N PHE A 319 18.66 -5.81 -15.76
CA PHE A 319 17.28 -5.40 -16.05
C PHE A 319 17.08 -5.15 -17.56
N HIS A 320 16.56 -6.17 -18.26
CA HIS A 320 16.47 -6.20 -19.72
C HIS A 320 15.44 -5.18 -20.25
N ILE A 321 15.66 -4.71 -21.49
CA ILE A 321 14.78 -3.71 -22.13
C ILE A 321 13.37 -4.30 -22.34
N THR A 322 13.26 -5.58 -22.67
CA THR A 322 11.99 -6.30 -22.87
C THR A 322 11.16 -6.36 -21.58
N GLU A 323 11.80 -6.63 -20.45
CA GLU A 323 11.19 -6.64 -19.13
C GLU A 323 10.75 -5.24 -18.71
N LYS A 324 11.63 -4.23 -18.88
CA LYS A 324 11.28 -2.80 -18.64
C LYS A 324 10.06 -2.40 -19.45
N MET A 325 10.04 -2.73 -20.74
CA MET A 325 8.89 -2.43 -21.60
C MET A 325 7.63 -3.15 -21.14
N TYR A 326 7.75 -4.41 -20.73
CA TYR A 326 6.61 -5.17 -20.20
C TYR A 326 6.07 -4.56 -18.91
N ILE A 327 6.93 -4.21 -17.95
CA ILE A 327 6.53 -3.57 -16.68
C ILE A 327 5.84 -2.23 -16.95
N LYS A 328 6.33 -1.43 -17.91
CA LYS A 328 5.66 -0.20 -18.34
C LYS A 328 4.27 -0.46 -18.91
N GLN A 329 4.11 -1.49 -19.74
CA GLN A 329 2.81 -1.88 -20.31
C GLN A 329 1.83 -2.33 -19.23
N VAL A 330 2.30 -3.13 -18.26
CA VAL A 330 1.50 -3.55 -17.11
C VAL A 330 1.08 -2.35 -16.28
N GLY A 331 2.01 -1.45 -15.94
CA GLY A 331 1.71 -0.24 -15.19
C GLY A 331 0.67 0.64 -15.89
N GLN A 332 0.79 0.84 -17.20
CA GLN A 332 -0.22 1.55 -17.99
C GLN A 332 -1.59 0.84 -17.96
N ALA A 333 -1.63 -0.49 -18.09
CA ALA A 333 -2.87 -1.26 -18.04
C ALA A 333 -3.56 -1.22 -16.66
N LEU A 334 -2.78 -0.96 -15.60
CA LEU A 334 -3.24 -0.78 -14.23
C LEU A 334 -3.56 0.70 -13.88
N ASN A 335 -3.55 1.59 -14.88
CA ASN A 335 -3.75 3.04 -14.72
C ASN A 335 -2.73 3.73 -13.81
N LEU A 336 -1.48 3.23 -13.78
CA LEU A 336 -0.40 3.86 -13.04
C LEU A 336 0.24 4.99 -13.85
N ASP A 337 0.69 6.01 -13.15
CA ASP A 337 1.47 7.10 -13.73
C ASP A 337 2.83 6.57 -14.23
N ALA A 338 3.22 6.98 -15.45
CA ALA A 338 4.44 6.46 -16.07
C ALA A 338 5.71 6.85 -15.30
N ALA A 339 5.73 8.02 -14.65
CA ALA A 339 6.86 8.43 -13.84
C ALA A 339 6.96 7.58 -12.57
N ASP A 340 5.83 7.24 -11.94
CA ASP A 340 5.81 6.34 -10.78
C ASP A 340 6.35 4.94 -11.13
N VAL A 341 6.00 4.42 -12.30
CA VAL A 341 6.48 3.12 -12.79
C VAL A 341 7.99 3.17 -13.08
N GLU A 342 8.47 4.22 -13.76
CA GLU A 342 9.90 4.44 -14.00
C GLU A 342 10.69 4.52 -12.70
N GLU A 343 10.13 5.19 -11.71
CA GLU A 343 10.81 5.41 -10.45
C GLU A 343 10.86 4.16 -9.57
N MET A 344 9.77 3.37 -9.52
CA MET A 344 9.79 2.02 -8.92
C MET A 344 10.88 1.15 -9.56
N MET A 345 11.02 1.22 -10.88
CA MET A 345 12.09 0.54 -11.63
C MET A 345 13.47 1.12 -11.36
N SER A 346 13.58 2.37 -10.91
CA SER A 346 14.85 3.04 -10.61
C SER A 346 15.37 2.75 -9.20
N VAL A 347 14.52 2.25 -8.28
CA VAL A 347 14.91 1.94 -6.89
C VAL A 347 16.08 0.96 -6.89
N VAL A 348 17.28 1.46 -6.62
CA VAL A 348 18.50 0.65 -6.48
C VAL A 348 18.54 0.11 -5.05
N VAL A 349 18.84 -1.18 -4.90
CA VAL A 349 19.14 -1.80 -3.61
C VAL A 349 20.55 -2.33 -3.61
#